data_AF-A0A8S9XJE4-F1
#
_entry.id   AF-A0A8S9XJE4-F1
#
_cell.length_a   1.000
_cell.length_b   1.000
_cell.length_c   1.000
_cell.angle_alpha   90.00
_cell.angle_beta   90.00
_cell.angle_gamma   90.00
#
_symmetry.space_group_name_H-M   'P 1'
#
loop_
_entity.id
_entity.type
_entity.pdbx_description
1 polymer ?
#
loop_
_entity_poly.entity_id
_entity_poly.type
_entity_poly.pdbx_seq_one_letter_code
_entity_poly.pdbx_strand_id
1 'polypeptide(L)'
;MSSLNLPLPQLNAANYSNWRFRVECLLDKEGMLEAVRISDDDEKKLTADQRVNYAKMETKGMPIWGGVFIAYFVLLIFSSVLMVAGINMMLRGFMLPWLVLMIIGAAFQALFGLWLLYGYYIYLAVVVPTLVNWLWMGYNIYCILCVYSQYQIIYLMQTPNIELLYP
;
A
#
# COMPACT_ATOMS: atom_id res chain seq x y z
N MET A 1 25.51 -28.85 29.68
CA MET A 1 24.82 -27.71 29.06
C MET A 1 23.40 -28.14 28.76
N SER A 2 22.46 -27.69 29.59
CA SER A 2 21.03 -28.05 29.52
C SER A 2 20.39 -27.32 28.35
N SER A 3 19.81 -28.06 27.41
CA SER A 3 18.98 -27.52 26.32
C SER A 3 17.69 -26.96 26.90
N LEU A 4 17.53 -25.65 26.80
CA LEU A 4 16.35 -24.91 27.26
C LEU A 4 15.15 -25.29 26.36
N ASN A 5 14.35 -26.26 26.80
CA ASN A 5 13.05 -26.60 26.20
C ASN A 5 12.06 -25.46 26.49
N LEU A 6 12.07 -24.41 25.67
CA LEU A 6 10.98 -23.45 25.63
C LEU A 6 9.78 -24.09 24.92
N PRO A 7 8.58 -24.11 25.52
CA PRO A 7 7.39 -24.62 24.85
C PRO A 7 7.09 -23.76 23.62
N LEU A 8 6.95 -24.41 22.46
CA LEU A 8 6.51 -23.76 21.23
C LEU A 8 5.19 -23.01 21.48
N PRO A 9 5.10 -21.71 21.12
CA PRO A 9 3.88 -20.94 21.29
C PRO A 9 2.78 -21.56 20.43
N GLN A 10 1.73 -22.10 21.06
CA GLN A 10 0.62 -22.69 20.34
C GLN A 10 -0.05 -21.64 19.45
N LEU A 11 -0.09 -21.91 18.15
CA LEU A 11 -0.77 -21.10 17.13
C LEU A 11 -2.28 -21.15 17.38
N ASN A 12 -2.79 -20.22 18.16
CA ASN A 12 -4.22 -19.98 18.31
C ASN A 12 -4.63 -18.77 17.47
N ALA A 13 -5.89 -18.66 17.02
CA ALA A 13 -6.34 -17.58 16.13
C ALA A 13 -6.11 -16.17 16.72
N ALA A 14 -6.01 -16.07 18.05
CA ALA A 14 -5.65 -14.85 18.76
C ALA A 14 -4.16 -14.44 18.62
N ASN A 15 -3.25 -15.39 18.33
CA ASN A 15 -1.83 -15.10 18.12
C ASN A 15 -1.54 -14.60 16.70
N TYR A 16 -2.36 -14.97 15.70
CA TYR A 16 -2.23 -14.50 14.32
C TYR A 16 -2.51 -13.00 14.14
N SER A 17 -3.28 -12.38 15.03
CA SER A 17 -3.51 -10.93 15.04
C SER A 17 -2.41 -10.16 15.78
N ASN A 18 -1.51 -10.86 16.48
CA ASN A 18 -0.43 -10.25 17.24
C ASN A 18 0.71 -9.86 16.30
N TRP A 19 0.97 -8.56 16.19
CA TRP A 19 1.99 -8.00 15.30
C TRP A 19 3.37 -8.61 15.59
N ARG A 20 3.69 -8.89 16.86
CA ARG A 20 4.95 -9.52 17.28
C ARG A 20 5.18 -10.89 16.61
N PHE A 21 4.14 -11.70 16.50
CA PHE A 21 4.21 -13.02 15.87
C PHE A 21 4.48 -12.92 14.36
N ARG A 22 3.88 -11.93 13.68
CA ARG A 22 4.09 -11.70 12.24
C ARG A 22 5.50 -11.21 11.94
N VAL A 23 6.05 -10.37 12.81
CA VAL A 23 7.42 -9.82 12.69
C VAL A 23 8.46 -10.92 12.89
N GLU A 24 8.30 -11.76 13.92
CA GLU A 24 9.22 -12.88 14.20
C GLU A 24 9.19 -13.92 13.07
N CYS A 25 8.02 -14.19 12.49
CA CYS A 25 7.86 -15.14 11.38
C CYS A 25 8.39 -14.61 10.02
N LEU A 26 8.33 -13.29 9.77
CA LEU A 26 8.82 -12.67 8.53
C LEU A 26 10.33 -12.42 8.50
N LEU A 27 10.98 -12.25 9.65
CA LEU A 27 12.39 -11.86 9.75
C LEU A 27 13.33 -13.03 10.05
N ASP A 28 12.82 -14.16 10.52
CA ASP A 28 13.66 -15.31 10.84
C ASP A 28 13.73 -16.31 9.66
N LYS A 29 14.94 -16.69 9.27
CA LYS A 29 15.16 -17.81 8.33
C LYS A 29 14.63 -19.11 8.92
N GLU A 30 14.66 -19.24 10.24
CA GLU A 30 14.04 -20.36 10.96
C GLU A 30 12.53 -20.19 11.08
N GLY A 31 11.98 -18.98 11.15
CA GLY A 31 10.53 -18.73 11.14
C GLY A 31 9.86 -19.07 9.80
N MET A 32 10.53 -18.83 8.67
CA MET A 32 10.09 -19.39 7.38
C MET A 32 10.22 -20.91 7.34
N LEU A 33 11.31 -21.48 7.86
CA LEU A 33 11.49 -22.94 7.92
C LEU A 33 10.53 -23.60 8.91
N GLU A 34 10.09 -22.91 9.96
CA GLU A 34 9.15 -23.39 10.96
C GLU A 34 7.73 -23.20 10.47
N ALA A 35 7.39 -22.11 9.77
CA ALA A 35 6.13 -22.00 9.03
C ALA A 35 6.02 -23.04 7.90
N VAL A 36 7.13 -23.34 7.22
CA VAL A 36 7.21 -24.40 6.19
C VAL A 36 7.24 -25.81 6.82
N ARG A 37 7.86 -26.02 7.98
CA ARG A 37 7.83 -27.31 8.70
C ARG A 37 6.50 -27.58 9.40
N ILE A 38 5.84 -26.54 9.91
CA ILE A 38 4.43 -26.58 10.37
C ILE A 38 3.53 -26.96 9.18
N SER A 39 3.82 -26.48 7.96
CA SER A 39 3.08 -26.89 6.76
C SER A 39 3.15 -28.41 6.52
N ASP A 40 4.33 -29.04 6.67
CA ASP A 40 4.47 -30.45 6.31
C ASP A 40 4.10 -31.43 7.45
N ASP A 41 4.38 -31.08 8.71
CA ASP A 41 4.16 -31.97 9.87
C ASP A 41 2.81 -31.77 10.56
N ASP A 42 2.23 -30.56 10.57
CA ASP A 42 0.89 -30.31 11.13
C ASP A 42 -0.24 -30.55 10.12
N GLU A 43 0.04 -30.53 8.81
CA GLU A 43 -0.94 -30.95 7.80
C GLU A 43 -1.45 -32.36 8.13
N LYS A 44 -0.56 -33.31 8.45
CA LYS A 44 -0.93 -34.69 8.80
C LYS A 44 -1.74 -34.83 10.10
N LYS A 45 -1.68 -33.86 11.02
CA LYS A 45 -2.44 -33.87 12.28
C LYS A 45 -3.78 -33.14 12.19
N LEU A 46 -4.04 -32.44 11.09
CA LEU A 46 -5.23 -31.62 10.92
C LEU A 46 -6.40 -32.46 10.39
N THR A 47 -7.48 -32.50 11.16
CA THR A 47 -8.75 -33.14 10.80
C THR A 47 -9.24 -32.58 9.45
N ALA A 48 -9.83 -33.41 8.58
CA ALA A 48 -10.25 -32.99 7.23
C ALA A 48 -11.12 -31.72 7.23
N ASP A 49 -11.98 -31.55 8.24
CA ASP A 49 -12.85 -30.39 8.41
C ASP A 49 -12.08 -29.11 8.76
N GLN A 50 -11.02 -29.22 9.56
CA GLN A 50 -10.13 -28.11 9.86
C GLN A 50 -9.38 -27.67 8.60
N ARG A 51 -8.86 -28.61 7.79
CA ARG A 51 -8.19 -28.29 6.51
C ARG A 51 -9.08 -27.49 5.56
N VAL A 52 -10.35 -27.87 5.43
CA VAL A 52 -11.33 -27.14 4.61
C VAL A 52 -11.55 -25.73 5.17
N ASN A 53 -11.61 -25.57 6.49
CA ASN A 53 -11.81 -24.27 7.12
C ASN A 53 -10.59 -23.35 6.97
N TYR A 54 -9.35 -23.84 7.13
CA TYR A 54 -8.13 -23.05 6.92
C TYR A 54 -7.96 -22.64 5.46
N ALA A 55 -8.15 -23.56 4.51
CA ALA A 55 -8.11 -23.26 3.08
C ALA A 55 -9.14 -22.18 2.70
N LYS A 56 -10.35 -22.27 3.27
CA LYS A 56 -11.43 -21.29 3.06
C LYS A 56 -11.16 -19.93 3.70
N MET A 57 -10.37 -19.86 4.77
CA MET A 57 -9.94 -18.59 5.38
C MET A 57 -8.86 -17.91 4.56
N GLU A 58 -7.91 -18.69 4.03
CA GLU A 58 -6.82 -18.18 3.19
C GLU A 58 -7.33 -17.60 1.86
N THR A 59 -8.29 -18.26 1.20
CA THR A 59 -8.85 -17.78 -0.08
C THR A 59 -9.63 -16.47 0.04
N LYS A 60 -10.10 -16.10 1.23
CA LYS A 60 -11.02 -14.95 1.40
C LYS A 60 -10.31 -13.63 1.68
N GLY A 61 -9.19 -13.63 2.41
CA GLY A 61 -8.59 -12.39 2.92
C GLY A 61 -7.53 -11.75 2.00
N MET A 62 -6.60 -12.58 1.49
CA MET A 62 -5.43 -12.10 0.74
C MET A 62 -5.75 -11.58 -0.67
N PRO A 63 -6.67 -12.17 -1.47
CA PRO A 63 -6.92 -11.68 -2.83
C PRO A 63 -7.77 -10.40 -2.87
N ILE A 64 -8.55 -10.08 -1.83
CA ILE A 64 -9.39 -8.88 -1.79
C ILE A 64 -8.52 -7.62 -1.82
N TRP A 65 -7.51 -7.54 -0.93
CA TRP A 65 -6.62 -6.39 -0.87
C TRP A 65 -5.77 -6.26 -2.13
N GLY A 66 -5.29 -7.38 -2.68
CA GLY A 66 -4.62 -7.40 -3.99
C GLY A 66 -5.52 -6.85 -5.11
N GLY A 67 -6.79 -7.26 -5.14
CA GLY A 67 -7.77 -6.76 -6.11
C GLY A 67 -8.01 -5.25 -6.01
N VAL A 68 -8.06 -4.69 -4.80
CA VAL A 68 -8.18 -3.23 -4.58
C VAL A 68 -6.99 -2.48 -5.17
N PHE A 69 -5.77 -2.96 -4.96
CA PHE A 69 -4.58 -2.33 -5.55
C PHE A 69 -4.57 -2.41 -7.07
N ILE A 70 -4.92 -3.56 -7.64
CA ILE A 70 -5.02 -3.73 -9.11
C ILE A 70 -6.05 -2.75 -9.68
N ALA A 71 -7.24 -2.67 -9.07
CA ALA A 71 -8.27 -1.72 -9.50
C ALA A 71 -7.79 -0.27 -9.42
N TYR A 72 -7.09 0.10 -8.35
CA TYR A 72 -6.49 1.43 -8.20
C TYR A 72 -5.50 1.75 -9.33
N PHE A 73 -4.59 0.83 -9.67
CA PHE A 73 -3.63 1.04 -10.76
C PHE A 73 -4.30 1.15 -12.13
N VAL A 74 -5.34 0.35 -12.40
CA VAL A 74 -6.12 0.46 -13.65
C VAL A 74 -6.82 1.82 -13.74
N LEU A 75 -7.43 2.29 -12.64
CA LEU A 75 -8.02 3.63 -12.58
C LEU A 75 -6.98 4.72 -12.80
N LEU A 76 -5.78 4.56 -12.26
CA LEU A 76 -4.68 5.51 -12.41
C LEU A 76 -4.19 5.59 -13.86
N ILE A 77 -4.12 4.45 -14.57
CA ILE A 77 -3.81 4.40 -16.01
C ILE A 77 -4.90 5.11 -16.82
N PHE A 78 -6.16 4.77 -16.59
CA PHE A 78 -7.30 5.41 -17.27
C PHE A 78 -7.30 6.93 -17.04
N SER A 79 -7.08 7.33 -15.78
CA SER A 79 -7.00 8.73 -15.40
C SER A 79 -5.80 9.46 -16.01
N SER A 80 -4.70 8.76 -16.29
CA SER A 80 -3.53 9.35 -16.95
C SER A 80 -3.82 9.68 -18.41
N VAL A 81 -4.56 8.81 -19.11
CA VAL A 81 -5.04 9.10 -20.48
C VAL A 81 -6.00 10.29 -20.47
N LEU A 82 -6.91 10.33 -19.50
CA LEU A 82 -7.86 11.43 -19.37
C LEU A 82 -7.17 12.77 -19.11
N MET A 83 -6.11 12.79 -18.30
CA MET A 83 -5.29 14.00 -18.06
C MET A 83 -4.65 14.52 -19.34
N VAL A 84 -4.04 13.64 -20.16
CA VAL A 84 -3.44 14.04 -21.45
C VAL A 84 -4.48 14.59 -22.41
N ALA A 85 -5.66 13.95 -22.49
CA ALA A 85 -6.78 14.47 -23.27
C ALA A 85 -7.26 15.83 -22.73
N GLY A 86 -7.31 16.00 -21.41
CA GLY A 86 -7.68 17.24 -20.73
C GLY A 86 -6.77 18.42 -21.07
N ILE A 87 -5.46 18.17 -21.13
CA ILE A 87 -4.47 19.19 -21.53
C ILE A 87 -4.70 19.59 -23.00
N ASN A 88 -4.88 18.64 -23.90
CA ASN A 88 -5.10 18.91 -25.33
C ASN A 88 -6.40 19.68 -25.61
N MET A 89 -7.46 19.40 -24.85
CA MET A 89 -8.76 20.07 -24.98
C MET A 89 -8.87 21.35 -24.14
N MET A 90 -7.82 21.72 -23.38
CA MET A 90 -7.84 22.76 -22.35
C MET A 90 -9.03 22.63 -21.37
N LEU A 91 -9.45 21.39 -21.07
CA LEU A 91 -10.56 21.09 -20.17
C LEU A 91 -10.04 20.72 -18.78
N ARG A 92 -10.12 21.70 -17.88
CA ARG A 92 -9.67 21.60 -16.48
C ARG A 92 -10.21 20.37 -15.73
N GLY A 93 -11.46 20.00 -15.98
CA GLY A 93 -12.14 18.91 -15.28
C GLY A 93 -11.49 17.54 -15.48
N PHE A 94 -10.85 17.30 -16.62
CA PHE A 94 -10.25 16.01 -16.97
C PHE A 94 -8.90 15.75 -16.29
N MET A 95 -8.28 16.77 -15.71
CA MET A 95 -7.04 16.66 -14.96
C MET A 95 -7.27 16.36 -13.47
N LEU A 96 -8.48 16.61 -12.95
CA LEU A 96 -8.82 16.41 -11.54
C LEU A 96 -8.75 14.95 -11.08
N PRO A 97 -9.28 13.95 -11.83
CA PRO A 97 -9.26 12.57 -11.39
C PRO A 97 -7.83 12.07 -11.13
N TRP A 98 -6.87 12.51 -11.95
CA TRP A 98 -5.47 12.09 -11.83
C TRP A 98 -4.82 12.71 -10.60
N LEU A 99 -5.04 14.01 -10.38
CA LEU A 99 -4.54 14.73 -9.20
C LEU A 99 -5.07 14.10 -7.90
N VAL A 100 -6.36 13.81 -7.82
CA VAL A 100 -6.97 13.22 -6.62
C VAL A 100 -6.40 11.83 -6.35
N LEU A 101 -6.30 10.96 -7.37
CA LEU A 101 -5.77 9.61 -7.22
C LEU A 101 -4.29 9.61 -6.80
N MET A 102 -3.49 10.52 -7.35
CA MET A 102 -2.07 10.67 -6.99
C MET A 102 -1.88 11.20 -5.56
N ILE A 103 -2.71 12.15 -5.11
CA ILE A 103 -2.68 12.65 -3.73
C ILE A 103 -3.05 11.54 -2.74
N ILE A 104 -4.09 10.76 -3.03
CA ILE A 104 -4.48 9.61 -2.21
C ILE A 104 -3.34 8.58 -2.15
N GLY A 105 -2.70 8.29 -3.29
CA GLY A 105 -1.55 7.39 -3.36
C GLY A 105 -0.36 7.88 -2.53
N ALA A 106 -0.01 9.16 -2.62
CA ALA A 106 1.05 9.77 -1.84
C ALA A 106 0.74 9.77 -0.33
N ALA A 107 -0.50 10.06 0.06
CA ALA A 107 -0.94 10.00 1.46
C ALA A 107 -0.87 8.57 2.02
N PHE A 108 -1.28 7.58 1.23
CA PHE A 108 -1.13 6.18 1.59
C PHE A 108 0.35 5.78 1.75
N GLN A 109 1.24 6.20 0.84
CA GLN A 109 2.69 5.96 0.95
C GLN A 109 3.30 6.59 2.20
N ALA A 110 2.87 7.80 2.58
CA ALA A 110 3.30 8.46 3.81
C ALA A 110 2.89 7.67 5.04
N LEU A 111 1.61 7.30 5.14
CA LEU A 111 1.06 6.52 6.25
C LEU A 111 1.68 5.12 6.34
N PHE A 112 1.89 4.46 5.20
CA PHE A 112 2.53 3.15 5.14
C PHE A 112 3.99 3.21 5.59
N GLY A 113 4.73 4.25 5.18
CA GLY A 113 6.10 4.47 5.65
C GLY A 113 6.17 4.74 7.16
N LEU A 114 5.24 5.54 7.70
CA LEU A 114 5.13 5.77 9.15
C LEU A 114 4.75 4.50 9.91
N TRP A 115 3.84 3.70 9.37
CA TRP A 115 3.43 2.43 9.95
C TRP A 115 4.59 1.42 9.97
N LEU A 116 5.37 1.32 8.89
CA LEU A 116 6.58 0.48 8.85
C LEU A 116 7.57 0.88 9.95
N LEU A 117 7.80 2.18 10.11
CA LEU A 117 8.74 2.68 11.11
C LEU A 117 8.22 2.45 12.53
N TYR A 118 6.93 2.68 12.78
CA TYR A 118 6.30 2.45 14.09
C TYR A 118 6.23 0.96 14.46
N GLY A 119 5.89 0.08 13.51
CA GLY A 119 5.74 -1.35 13.76
C GLY A 119 7.07 -2.09 13.95
N TYR A 120 8.16 -1.57 13.37
CA TYR A 120 9.45 -2.26 13.30
C TYR A 120 10.63 -1.38 13.74
N TYR A 121 10.41 -0.37 14.59
CA TYR A 121 11.44 0.60 14.99
C TYR A 121 12.71 -0.02 15.62
N ILE A 122 12.61 -1.25 16.16
CA ILE A 122 13.76 -1.95 16.75
C ILE A 122 14.74 -2.45 15.68
N TYR A 123 14.29 -2.58 14.43
CA TYR A 123 15.09 -3.07 13.30
C TYR A 123 15.58 -1.91 12.45
N LEU A 124 16.87 -1.59 12.56
CA LEU A 124 17.49 -0.54 11.74
C LEU A 124 17.42 -0.82 10.23
N ALA A 125 17.29 -2.09 9.84
CA ALA A 125 17.12 -2.51 8.46
C ALA A 125 15.83 -1.95 7.80
N VAL A 126 14.82 -1.57 8.58
CA VAL A 126 13.54 -1.03 8.07
C VAL A 126 13.60 0.47 7.76
N VAL A 127 14.64 1.17 8.23
CA VAL A 127 14.83 2.59 7.95
C VAL A 127 15.15 2.82 6.47
N VAL A 128 16.01 1.99 5.89
CA VAL A 128 16.42 2.08 4.47
C VAL A 128 15.22 1.97 3.51
N PRO A 129 14.36 0.92 3.56
CA PRO A 129 13.20 0.83 2.68
C PRO A 129 12.18 1.95 2.92
N THR A 130 12.04 2.43 4.16
CA THR A 130 11.18 3.59 4.47
C THR A 130 11.70 4.86 3.79
N LEU A 131 13.01 5.12 3.82
CA LEU A 131 13.63 6.26 3.15
C LEU A 131 13.48 6.18 1.63
N VAL A 132 13.68 5.00 1.04
CA VAL A 132 13.47 4.80 -0.41
C VAL A 132 12.01 5.04 -0.81
N ASN A 133 11.05 4.57 0.00
CA ASN A 133 9.62 4.84 -0.21
C ASN A 133 9.32 6.35 -0.13
N TRP A 134 9.92 7.09 0.80
CA TRP A 134 9.74 8.54 0.88
C TRP A 134 10.44 9.32 -0.22
N LEU A 135 11.58 8.86 -0.72
CA LEU A 135 12.22 9.42 -1.92
C LEU A 135 11.32 9.24 -3.15
N TRP A 136 10.77 8.04 -3.30
CA TRP A 136 9.79 7.76 -4.36
C TRP A 136 8.54 8.63 -4.21
N MET A 137 8.01 8.79 -3.00
CA MET A 137 6.90 9.69 -2.72
C MET A 137 7.24 11.14 -3.12
N GLY A 138 8.47 11.61 -2.83
CA GLY A 138 8.95 12.93 -3.25
C GLY A 138 8.90 13.14 -4.76
N TYR A 139 9.29 12.13 -5.55
CA TYR A 139 9.15 12.14 -7.00
C TYR A 139 7.68 12.27 -7.45
N ASN A 140 6.77 11.53 -6.81
CA ASN A 140 5.34 11.61 -7.14
C ASN A 140 4.73 12.97 -6.76
N ILE A 141 5.16 13.58 -5.65
CA ILE A 141 4.77 14.93 -5.26
C ILE A 141 5.22 15.96 -6.31
N TYR A 142 6.44 15.81 -6.85
CA TYR A 142 6.91 16.65 -7.95
C TYR A 142 5.98 16.55 -9.18
N CYS A 143 5.60 15.34 -9.59
CA CYS A 143 4.67 15.14 -10.70
C CYS A 143 3.28 15.77 -10.42
N ILE A 144 2.77 15.67 -9.19
CA ILE A 144 1.53 16.34 -8.77
C ILE A 144 1.64 17.85 -8.94
N LEU A 145 2.75 18.44 -8.50
CA LEU A 145 3.00 19.88 -8.63
C LEU A 145 3.06 20.33 -10.09
N CYS A 146 3.66 19.54 -10.98
CA CYS A 146 3.69 19.83 -12.42
C CYS A 146 2.28 19.90 -13.03
N VAL A 147 1.44 18.91 -12.73
CA VAL A 147 0.06 18.86 -13.26
C VAL A 147 -0.81 19.94 -12.62
N TYR A 148 -0.62 20.20 -11.33
CA TYR A 148 -1.29 21.30 -10.63
C TYR A 148 -0.91 22.67 -11.21
N SER A 149 0.35 22.88 -11.58
CA SER A 149 0.77 24.10 -12.27
C SER A 149 0.03 24.29 -13.60
N GLN A 150 -0.07 23.25 -14.43
CA GLN A 150 -0.85 23.29 -15.67
C GLN A 150 -2.34 23.55 -15.40
N TYR A 151 -2.88 22.98 -14.33
CA TYR A 151 -4.27 23.19 -13.93
C TYR A 151 -4.55 24.67 -13.65
N GLN A 152 -3.65 25.36 -12.94
CA GLN A 152 -3.77 26.79 -12.62
C GLN A 152 -3.68 27.66 -13.87
N ILE A 153 -2.78 27.33 -14.81
CA ILE A 153 -2.64 28.06 -16.07
C ILE A 153 -3.93 28.00 -16.87
N ILE A 154 -4.51 26.81 -17.04
CA ILE A 154 -5.79 26.64 -17.74
C ILE A 154 -6.92 27.40 -17.04
N TYR A 155 -6.94 27.41 -15.70
CA TYR A 155 -7.92 28.19 -14.95
C TYR A 155 -7.82 29.70 -15.21
N LEU A 156 -6.61 30.25 -15.26
CA LEU A 156 -6.39 31.66 -15.57
C LEU A 156 -6.82 31.99 -17.00
N MET A 157 -6.50 31.13 -17.97
CA MET A 157 -6.93 31.31 -19.37
C MET A 157 -8.45 31.26 -19.55
N GLN A 158 -9.15 30.51 -18.70
CA GLN A 158 -10.62 30.37 -18.73
C GLN A 158 -11.35 31.44 -17.91
N THR A 159 -10.64 32.24 -17.12
CA THR A 159 -11.25 33.30 -16.31
C THR A 159 -11.57 34.48 -17.24
N PRO A 160 -12.83 34.95 -17.33
CA PRO A 160 -13.16 36.09 -18.18
C PRO A 160 -12.39 37.32 -17.70
N ASN A 161 -11.80 38.07 -18.63
CA ASN A 161 -11.12 39.32 -18.30
C ASN A 161 -12.18 40.36 -17.94
N ILE A 162 -12.38 40.62 -16.65
CA ILE A 162 -13.34 41.63 -16.18
C ILE A 162 -12.64 42.98 -16.24
N GLU A 163 -12.61 43.58 -17.42
CA GLU A 163 -12.21 44.96 -17.58
C GLU A 163 -13.39 45.87 -17.23
N LEU A 164 -13.24 46.63 -16.15
CA LEU A 164 -14.20 47.63 -15.71
C LEU A 164 -14.08 48.84 -16.64
N LEU A 165 -14.78 48.79 -17.77
CA LEU A 165 -14.96 49.95 -18.67
C LEU A 165 -15.84 50.99 -17.95
N TYR A 166 -15.22 51.86 -17.15
CA TYR A 166 -15.89 53.05 -16.63
C TYR A 166 -15.87 54.17 -17.70
N PRO A 167 -16.97 54.89 -17.93
CA PRO A 167 -17.00 56.06 -18.83
C PRO A 167 -16.34 57.32 -18.23
#